data_AF-A0A3B0YAC2-F1
#
_entry.id   AF-A0A3B0YAC2-F1
#
_cell.length_a   1.000
_cell.length_b   1.000
_cell.length_c   1.000
_cell.angle_alpha   90.00
_cell.angle_beta   90.00
_cell.angle_gamma   90.00
#
_symmetry.space_group_name_H-M   'P 1'
#
loop_
_entity.id
_entity.type
_entity.pdbx_description
1 polymer ?
#
loop_
_entity_poly.entity_id
_entity_poly.type
_entity_poly.pdbx_seq_one_letter_code
_entity_poly.pdbx_strand_id
1 'polypeptide(L)' 'MSTGKYLSLEEARKDDKLERFAKEHQSTGDKQLFDGLLSAMTEKPEMEKRDHSKSEPKK' A
#
# COMPACT_ATOMS: atom_id res chain seq x y z
N MET A 1 27.69 13.24 -5.30
CA MET A 1 27.56 11.92 -5.95
C MET A 1 26.32 11.98 -6.83
N SER A 2 26.47 11.80 -8.15
CA SER A 2 25.29 11.68 -9.02
C SER A 2 24.62 10.36 -8.62
N THR A 3 23.48 10.43 -7.93
CA THR A 3 22.63 9.25 -7.73
C THR A 3 22.17 8.84 -9.13
N GLY A 4 22.91 7.93 -9.75
CA GLY A 4 22.59 7.38 -11.06
C GLY A 4 21.13 6.93 -11.08
N LYS A 5 20.49 6.97 -12.24
CA LYS A 5 19.09 6.56 -12.41
C LYS A 5 18.81 5.27 -11.63
N TYR A 6 17.95 5.37 -10.63
CA TYR A 6 17.41 4.22 -9.92
C TYR A 6 16.64 3.35 -10.93
N LEU A 7 16.81 2.03 -10.84
CA LEU A 7 16.00 1.12 -11.65
C LEU A 7 14.54 1.25 -11.21
N SER A 8 13.63 1.43 -12.16
CA SER A 8 12.20 1.29 -11.86
C SER A 8 11.82 -0.19 -11.71
N LEU A 9 10.71 -0.47 -11.00
CA LEU A 9 10.17 -1.83 -10.88
C LEU A 9 9.88 -2.47 -12.24
N GLU A 10 9.41 -1.68 -13.20
CA GLU A 10 9.08 -2.19 -14.54
C GLU A 10 10.33 -2.57 -15.34
N GLU A 11 11.37 -1.75 -15.28
CA GLU A 11 12.66 -2.05 -15.91
C GLU A 11 13.32 -3.27 -15.24
N ALA A 12 13.25 -3.35 -13.91
CA ALA A 12 13.79 -4.48 -13.15
C ALA A 12 13.08 -5.81 -13.49
N ARG A 13 11.76 -5.79 -13.73
CA ARG A 13 10.99 -6.97 -14.16
C ARG A 13 11.34 -7.44 -15.57
N LYS A 14 11.59 -6.51 -16.49
CA LYS A 14 11.90 -6.84 -17.89
C LYS A 14 13.31 -7.42 -18.05
N ASP A 15 14.25 -6.92 -17.26
CA ASP A 15 15.67 -7.25 -17.36
C ASP A 15 16.15 -8.29 -16.33
N ASP A 16 15.23 -8.89 -15.57
CA ASP A 16 15.53 -9.84 -14.49
C ASP A 16 16.48 -9.27 -13.40
N LYS A 17 16.39 -7.95 -13.18
CA LYS A 17 17.23 -7.18 -12.23
C LYS A 17 16.51 -6.90 -10.90
N LEU A 18 15.52 -7.70 -10.54
CA LEU A 18 14.74 -7.55 -9.31
C LEU A 18 15.61 -7.58 -8.05
N GLU A 19 16.67 -8.39 -8.02
CA GLU A 19 17.62 -8.41 -6.89
C GLU A 19 18.33 -7.07 -6.69
N ARG A 20 18.70 -6.40 -7.78
CA ARG A 20 19.35 -5.09 -7.73
C ARG A 20 18.35 -4.02 -7.28
N PHE A 21 17.13 -4.08 -7.79
CA PHE A 21 16.04 -3.20 -7.34
C PHE A 21 15.80 -3.34 -5.83
N ALA A 22 15.73 -4.57 -5.31
CA ALA A 22 15.55 -4.81 -3.87
C ALA A 22 16.72 -4.29 -3.01
N LYS A 23 17.96 -4.35 -3.52
CA LYS A 23 19.14 -3.79 -2.85
C LYS A 23 19.16 -2.26 -2.85
N GLU A 24 18.71 -1.64 -3.93
CA GLU A 24 18.63 -0.17 -4.05
C GLU A 24 17.42 0.40 -3.28
N HIS A 25 16.34 -0.37 -3.16
CA HIS A 25 15.11 0.00 -2.46
C HIS A 25 14.85 -0.90 -1.25
N GLN A 26 15.76 -0.84 -0.27
CA GLN A 26 15.55 -1.50 1.01
C GLN A 26 14.38 -0.83 1.73
N SER A 27 13.25 -1.52 1.83
CA SER A 27 12.16 -1.07 2.68
C SER A 27 12.52 -1.32 4.14
N THR A 28 12.31 -0.31 4.99
CA THR A 28 12.24 -0.51 6.43
C THR A 28 10.89 -1.15 6.73
N GLY A 29 10.75 -2.44 6.41
CA GLY A 29 9.48 -3.15 6.60
C GLY A 29 9.08 -3.12 8.08
N ASP A 30 7.88 -2.60 8.36
CA ASP A 30 7.24 -2.70 9.67
C ASP A 30 6.23 -3.85 9.62
N LYS A 31 6.57 -4.93 10.34
CA LYS A 31 5.75 -6.14 10.40
C LYS A 31 4.37 -5.87 10.99
N GLN A 32 4.28 -5.00 12.01
CA GLN A 32 3.01 -4.73 12.69
C GLN A 32 2.04 -3.99 11.78
N LEU A 33 2.55 -3.02 11.02
CA LEU A 33 1.74 -2.29 10.03
C LEU A 33 1.30 -3.20 8.88
N PHE A 34 2.17 -4.11 8.43
CA PHE A 34 1.81 -5.10 7.41
C PHE A 34 0.70 -6.04 7.89
N ASP A 35 0.83 -6.62 9.08
CA ASP A 35 -0.15 -7.54 9.65
C ASP A 35 -1.51 -6.85 9.85
N GLY A 36 -1.50 -5.59 10.27
CA GLY A 36 -2.72 -4.76 10.38
C GLY A 36 -3.39 -4.51 9.03
N LEU A 37 -2.60 -4.15 8.00
CA LEU A 37 -3.12 -3.95 6.64
C LEU A 37 -3.70 -5.24 6.07
N LEU A 38 -2.99 -6.37 6.21
CA LEU A 38 -3.44 -7.67 5.74
C LEU A 38 -4.75 -8.09 6.39
N SER A 39 -4.88 -7.86 7.70
CA SER A 39 -6.12 -8.12 8.44
C SER A 39 -7.27 -7.26 7.91
N ALA A 40 -7.06 -5.95 7.75
CA ALA A 40 -8.08 -5.04 7.21
C ALA A 40 -8.51 -5.35 5.76
N MET A 41 -7.61 -5.90 4.93
CA MET A 41 -7.93 -6.32 3.56
C MET A 41 -8.71 -7.64 3.50
N THR A 42 -8.53 -8.50 4.50
CA THR A 42 -9.17 -9.84 4.54
C THR A 42 -10.47 -9.84 5.33
N GLU A 43 -10.62 -8.92 6.28
CA GLU A 43 -11.90 -8.61 6.90
C GLU A 43 -12.84 -8.06 5.84
N LYS A 44 -13.88 -8.82 5.52
CA LYS A 44 -15.02 -8.28 4.78
C LYS A 44 -15.59 -7.17 5.66
N PRO A 45 -15.83 -5.95 5.12
CA PRO A 45 -16.61 -4.99 5.87
C PRO A 45 -17.95 -5.68 6.15
N GLU A 46 -18.23 -5.99 7.41
CA GLU A 46 -19.61 -6.06 7.82
C GLU A 46 -20.16 -4.70 7.45
N MET A 47 -21.03 -4.72 6.44
CA MET A 47 -21.67 -3.54 5.92
C MET A 47 -22.53 -3.02 7.06
N GLU A 48 -21.92 -2.21 7.93
CA GLU A 48 -22.61 -1.51 8.98
C GLU A 48 -23.62 -0.66 8.22
N LYS A 49 -24.90 -1.07 8.32
CA LYS A 49 -26.01 -0.36 7.72
C LYS A 49 -26.01 1.01 8.37
N ARG A 50 -25.36 1.98 7.73
CA ARG A 50 -25.49 3.38 8.06
C ARG A 50 -26.93 3.73 7.72
N ASP A 51 -27.79 3.62 8.72
CA ASP A 51 -29.13 4.17 8.68
C ASP A 51 -28.99 5.67 8.41
N HIS A 52 -29.25 6.06 7.17
CA HIS A 52 -29.49 7.45 6.81
C HIS A 52 -30.82 7.90 7.42
N SER A 53 -30.86 8.07 8.74
CA SER A 53 -31.95 8.75 9.39
C SER A 53 -31.42 9.91 10.23
N LYS A 54 -31.90 11.10 9.87
CA LYS A 54 -31.75 12.41 10.51
C LYS A 54 -30.42 13.12 10.21
N SER A 55 -30.39 14.35 9.70
CA SER A 55 -31.45 15.36 9.60
C SER A 55 -30.97 16.50 8.69
N GLU A 56 -31.80 16.88 7.72
CA GLU A 56 -31.78 18.22 7.15
C GLU A 56 -31.91 19.27 8.27
N PRO A 57 -31.12 20.34 8.32
CA PRO A 57 -31.58 21.58 8.90
C PRO A 57 -32.22 22.40 7.78
N LYS A 58 -33.56 22.42 7.77
CA LYS A 58 -34.31 23.51 7.17
C LYS A 58 -34.13 24.76 8.03
N LYS A 59 -33.43 25.77 7.53
CA LYS A 59 -33.88 27.17 7.38
C LYS A 59 -32.73 28.08 7.01
#